data_AF-A0AAE0FLQ2-F1
#
_entry.id   AF-A0AAE0FLQ2-F1
#
_cell.length_a   1.000
_cell.length_b   1.000
_cell.length_c   1.000
_cell.angle_alpha   90.00
_cell.angle_beta   90.00
_cell.angle_gamma   90.00
#
_symmetry.space_group_name_H-M   'P 1'
#
loop_
_entity.id
_entity.type
_entity.pdbx_description
1 polymer ?
#
loop_
_entity_poly.entity_id
_entity_poly.type
_entity_poly.pdbx_seq_one_letter_code
_entity_poly.pdbx_strand_id
1 'polypeptide(L)'
;MQAGNKGCSRSEVPRTLDVRQFAEARAVEIRALLGALELGSTRHTAGAHALPRSLRRRARSHKCFKWRRRPNLHVRQLRVAGLEPPNKRKRRQVAVPSEVTADASPGHAACDPHRPTNRKMRRRPGALQQRTLTSSPQPLTTPAGAVRWLETHQWTAKRQQMQQNYGMILPQRAVGRGHGARSVVASCRNPQRFVVHDASYHCALQLAGSQVRADAAARTCAVRS
;
A
#
# COMPACT_ATOMS: atom_id res chain seq x y z
N MET A 1 37.54 -32.46 -43.35
CA MET A 1 36.51 -32.66 -42.31
C MET A 1 37.07 -32.21 -40.98
N GLN A 2 36.55 -31.13 -40.40
CA GLN A 2 36.73 -30.82 -38.98
C GLN A 2 35.40 -30.33 -38.44
N ALA A 3 34.85 -31.13 -37.54
CA ALA A 3 33.63 -30.86 -36.80
C ALA A 3 33.94 -29.96 -35.60
N GLY A 4 32.90 -29.27 -35.12
CA GLY A 4 32.86 -28.58 -33.83
C GLY A 4 32.70 -27.08 -34.03
N ASN A 5 31.66 -26.42 -33.53
CA ASN A 5 30.92 -26.69 -32.32
C ASN A 5 29.54 -26.01 -32.42
N LYS A 6 28.46 -26.78 -32.48
CA LYS A 6 27.08 -26.28 -32.33
C LYS A 6 26.81 -26.04 -30.84
N GLY A 7 27.38 -24.99 -30.29
CA GLY A 7 26.93 -24.42 -29.04
C GLY A 7 25.88 -23.35 -29.35
N CYS A 8 24.62 -23.59 -29.00
CA CYS A 8 23.64 -22.51 -28.88
C CYS A 8 24.13 -21.59 -27.74
N SER A 9 24.97 -20.61 -28.07
CA SER A 9 25.33 -19.56 -27.15
C SER A 9 24.02 -18.85 -26.81
N ARG A 10 23.65 -18.84 -25.53
CA ARG A 10 22.82 -17.76 -25.01
C ARG A 10 23.48 -16.48 -25.51
N SER A 11 22.91 -15.83 -26.52
CA SER A 11 23.42 -14.56 -27.02
C SER A 11 23.46 -13.63 -25.82
N GLU A 12 24.67 -13.32 -25.34
CA GLU A 12 24.82 -12.41 -24.22
C GLU A 12 24.18 -11.10 -24.64
N VAL A 13 23.16 -10.68 -23.89
CA VAL A 13 22.49 -9.41 -24.16
C VAL A 13 23.55 -8.32 -24.06
N PRO A 14 23.71 -7.46 -25.07
CA PRO A 14 24.74 -6.45 -25.07
C PRO A 14 24.58 -5.55 -23.85
N ARG A 15 25.66 -5.38 -23.06
CA ARG A 15 25.67 -4.56 -21.85
C ARG A 15 25.60 -3.06 -22.15
N THR A 16 25.93 -2.69 -23.39
CA THR A 16 25.96 -1.33 -23.92
C THR A 16 25.24 -1.30 -25.25
N LEU A 17 24.35 -0.33 -25.44
CA LEU A 17 23.60 -0.14 -26.68
C LEU A 17 24.20 1.05 -27.44
N ASP A 18 24.64 0.83 -28.68
CA ASP A 18 24.95 1.93 -29.59
C ASP A 18 23.63 2.49 -30.14
N VAL A 19 23.30 3.70 -29.67
CA VAL A 19 22.04 4.37 -29.99
C VAL A 19 21.94 4.69 -31.47
N ARG A 20 23.07 5.01 -32.13
CA ARG A 20 23.06 5.41 -33.55
C ARG A 20 22.77 4.22 -34.45
N GLN A 21 23.55 3.16 -34.30
CA GLN A 21 23.37 1.93 -35.07
C GLN A 21 21.97 1.34 -34.87
N PHE A 22 21.46 1.33 -33.63
CA PHE A 22 20.12 0.85 -33.34
C PHE A 22 19.03 1.71 -34.00
N ALA A 23 19.17 3.03 -33.99
CA ALA A 23 18.21 3.94 -34.61
C ALA A 23 18.21 3.83 -36.14
N GLU A 24 19.38 3.71 -36.76
CA GLU A 24 19.53 3.56 -38.21
C GLU A 24 18.90 2.27 -38.73
N ALA A 25 19.21 1.14 -38.09
CA ALA A 25 18.64 -0.15 -38.45
C ALA A 25 17.10 -0.17 -38.39
N ARG A 26 16.50 0.69 -37.54
CA ARG A 26 15.04 0.78 -37.34
C ARG A 26 14.39 2.02 -37.93
N ALA A 27 15.11 2.80 -38.74
CA ALA A 27 14.60 4.08 -39.23
C ALA A 27 13.34 3.94 -40.10
N VAL A 28 13.25 2.88 -40.91
CA VAL A 28 12.09 2.62 -41.78
C VAL A 28 10.84 2.31 -40.97
N GLU A 29 10.95 1.46 -39.95
CA GLU A 29 9.86 1.14 -39.03
C GLU A 29 9.35 2.39 -38.32
N ILE A 30 10.27 3.21 -37.80
CA ILE A 30 9.93 4.44 -37.07
C ILE A 30 9.21 5.42 -38.00
N ARG A 31 9.68 5.59 -39.25
CA ARG A 31 9.03 6.45 -40.25
C ARG A 31 7.64 5.94 -40.61
N ALA A 32 7.49 4.64 -40.82
CA ALA A 32 6.18 4.03 -41.10
C ALA A 32 5.19 4.25 -39.94
N LEU A 33 5.64 4.07 -38.69
CA LEU A 33 4.81 4.31 -37.50
C LEU A 33 4.43 5.78 -37.33
N LEU A 34 5.36 6.70 -37.57
CA LEU A 34 5.06 8.14 -37.53
C LEU A 34 4.06 8.56 -38.61
N GLY A 35 4.16 7.96 -39.80
CA GLY A 35 3.18 8.14 -40.89
C GLY A 35 1.80 7.62 -40.50
N ALA A 36 1.72 6.42 -39.90
CA ALA A 36 0.47 5.80 -39.47
C ALA A 36 -0.22 6.55 -38.31
N LEU A 37 0.55 7.15 -37.40
CA LEU A 37 0.01 7.99 -36.33
C LEU A 37 -0.38 9.40 -36.79
N GLU A 38 -0.19 9.71 -38.08
CA GLU A 38 -0.42 11.04 -38.66
C GLU A 38 0.27 12.15 -37.86
N LEU A 39 1.40 11.85 -37.22
CA LEU A 39 2.22 12.81 -36.49
C LEU A 39 3.04 13.65 -37.50
N GLY A 40 2.32 14.22 -38.47
CA GLY A 40 2.83 15.06 -39.53
C GLY A 40 3.33 16.37 -38.97
N SER A 41 4.64 16.45 -38.76
CA SER A 41 5.41 17.69 -38.69
C SER A 41 5.05 18.67 -37.53
N THR A 42 5.93 18.68 -36.52
CA THR A 42 6.40 19.87 -35.76
C THR A 42 5.72 20.35 -34.47
N ARG A 43 4.67 19.73 -33.92
CA ARG A 43 4.02 20.32 -32.70
C ARG A 43 3.79 19.42 -31.49
N HIS A 44 4.31 18.20 -31.50
CA HIS A 44 4.22 17.34 -30.32
C HIS A 44 5.48 17.50 -29.47
N THR A 45 5.35 18.18 -28.33
CA THR A 45 6.37 18.07 -27.29
C THR A 45 6.45 16.59 -26.90
N ALA A 46 7.63 16.00 -26.99
CA ALA A 46 7.88 14.62 -26.59
C ALA A 46 8.45 14.57 -25.17
N GLY A 47 8.30 13.43 -24.51
CA GLY A 47 8.85 13.21 -23.16
C GLY A 47 8.03 13.86 -22.04
N ALA A 48 8.68 14.15 -20.91
CA ALA A 48 7.98 14.56 -19.68
C ALA A 48 7.21 15.89 -19.81
N HIS A 49 7.62 16.75 -20.75
CA HIS A 49 6.96 18.03 -20.99
C HIS A 49 5.62 17.89 -21.72
N ALA A 50 5.45 16.84 -22.51
CA ALA A 50 4.19 16.46 -23.17
C ALA A 50 3.07 16.20 -22.16
N LEU A 51 3.43 15.67 -20.99
CA LEU A 51 2.49 15.26 -19.97
C LEU A 51 2.02 16.45 -19.13
N PRO A 52 0.72 16.55 -18.80
CA PRO A 52 0.22 17.44 -17.76
C PRO A 52 1.00 17.26 -16.44
N ARG A 53 1.19 18.35 -15.70
CA ARG A 53 1.96 18.33 -14.43
C ARG A 53 1.46 17.26 -13.43
N SER A 54 0.16 16.95 -13.42
CA SER A 54 -0.46 15.92 -12.57
C SER A 54 0.01 14.49 -12.88
N LEU A 55 0.39 14.23 -14.13
CA LEU A 55 0.89 12.94 -14.61
C LEU A 55 2.42 12.82 -14.55
N ARG A 56 3.15 13.92 -14.40
CA ARG A 56 4.61 13.91 -14.24
C ARG A 56 4.99 13.22 -12.92
N ARG A 57 6.00 12.34 -12.98
CA ARG A 57 6.56 11.61 -11.83
C ARG A 57 8.05 11.93 -11.69
N ARG A 58 8.58 11.80 -10.47
CA ARG A 58 10.02 11.96 -10.20
C ARG A 58 10.73 10.62 -10.38
N ALA A 59 11.90 10.63 -11.01
CA ALA A 59 12.77 9.47 -11.06
C ALA A 59 13.28 9.11 -9.66
N ARG A 60 13.45 7.82 -9.39
CA ARG A 60 14.06 7.31 -8.15
C ARG A 60 15.53 6.98 -8.41
N SER A 61 16.35 6.96 -7.36
CA SER A 61 17.73 6.53 -7.45
C SER A 61 17.87 5.09 -7.97
N HIS A 62 18.96 4.83 -8.69
CA HIS A 62 19.31 3.50 -9.19
C HIS A 62 19.72 2.53 -8.08
N LYS A 63 20.12 3.06 -6.90
CA LYS A 63 20.49 2.23 -5.74
C LYS A 63 19.25 1.56 -5.17
N CYS A 64 19.28 0.23 -5.06
CA CYS A 64 18.23 -0.52 -4.38
C CYS A 64 18.08 -0.02 -2.94
N PHE A 65 16.84 0.01 -2.43
CA PHE A 65 16.59 0.44 -1.06
C PHE A 65 17.27 -0.52 -0.08
N LYS A 66 18.30 -0.04 0.61
CA LYS A 66 18.97 -0.79 1.67
C LYS A 66 18.18 -0.61 2.96
N TRP A 67 17.61 -1.70 3.45
CA TRP A 67 17.04 -1.74 4.79
C TRP A 67 18.18 -1.52 5.79
N ARG A 68 18.17 -0.38 6.49
CA ARG A 68 18.89 -0.30 7.77
C ARG A 68 18.16 -1.26 8.70
N ARG A 69 18.72 -2.46 8.89
CA ARG A 69 18.20 -3.40 9.89
C ARG A 69 18.34 -2.68 11.23
N ARG A 70 17.22 -2.30 11.85
CA ARG A 70 17.26 -1.97 13.28
C ARG A 70 17.84 -3.20 13.99
N PRO A 71 18.81 -3.05 14.89
CA PRO A 71 19.26 -4.17 15.71
C PRO A 71 18.02 -4.81 16.32
N ASN A 72 17.82 -6.11 16.12
CA ASN A 72 16.75 -6.82 16.81
C ASN A 72 17.06 -6.73 18.30
N LEU A 73 16.43 -5.79 19.01
CA LEU A 73 16.68 -5.57 20.44
C LEU A 73 16.50 -6.86 21.23
N HIS A 74 15.53 -7.69 20.86
CA HIS A 74 15.34 -9.03 21.40
C HIS A 74 16.55 -9.96 21.19
N VAL A 75 17.14 -9.99 19.98
CA VAL A 75 18.35 -10.80 19.73
C VAL A 75 19.55 -10.23 20.49
N ARG A 76 19.62 -8.91 20.65
CA ARG A 76 20.66 -8.26 21.47
C ARG A 76 20.48 -8.62 22.95
N GLN A 77 19.27 -8.60 23.48
CA GLN A 77 18.93 -8.99 24.85
C GLN A 77 19.25 -10.46 25.11
N LEU A 78 18.88 -11.36 24.18
CA LEU A 78 19.23 -12.78 24.26
C LEU A 78 20.75 -12.98 24.33
N ARG A 79 21.50 -12.29 23.46
CA ARG A 79 22.97 -12.33 23.49
C ARG A 79 23.57 -11.79 24.79
N VAL A 80 23.02 -10.70 25.33
CA VAL A 80 23.41 -10.16 26.65
C VAL A 80 23.11 -11.16 27.76
N ALA A 81 22.00 -11.88 27.66
CA ALA A 81 21.61 -12.95 28.59
C ALA A 81 22.33 -14.29 28.32
N GLY A 82 23.29 -14.37 27.40
CA GLY A 82 23.99 -15.62 27.04
C GLY A 82 23.12 -16.66 26.33
N LEU A 83 21.92 -16.30 25.89
CA LEU A 83 20.99 -17.18 25.20
C LEU A 83 21.14 -17.05 23.69
N GLU A 84 21.27 -18.19 23.00
CA GLU A 84 21.30 -18.22 21.54
C GLU A 84 19.90 -18.05 20.94
N PRO A 85 19.71 -17.16 19.95
CA PRO A 85 18.41 -16.97 19.33
C PRO A 85 17.93 -18.26 18.65
N PRO A 86 16.67 -18.66 18.83
CA PRO A 86 16.17 -19.95 18.35
C PRO A 86 16.30 -20.04 16.83
N ASN A 87 16.99 -21.09 16.37
CA ASN A 87 17.24 -21.32 14.96
C ASN A 87 15.91 -21.53 14.22
N LYS A 88 15.67 -20.82 13.10
CA LYS A 88 14.37 -20.85 12.39
C LYS A 88 13.93 -22.26 11.99
N ARG A 89 14.88 -23.18 11.78
CA ARG A 89 14.64 -24.61 11.54
C ARG A 89 14.11 -25.32 12.79
N LYS A 90 14.69 -25.09 13.97
CA LYS A 90 14.20 -25.66 15.24
C LYS A 90 12.78 -25.17 15.57
N ARG A 91 12.46 -23.91 15.27
CA ARG A 91 11.11 -23.36 15.48
C ARG A 91 10.01 -24.04 14.64
N ARG A 92 10.36 -24.71 13.54
CA ARG A 92 9.43 -25.55 12.76
C ARG A 92 9.27 -26.96 13.33
N GLN A 93 10.30 -27.48 13.99
CA GLN A 93 10.31 -28.84 14.56
C GLN A 93 9.64 -28.89 15.93
N VAL A 94 9.67 -27.81 16.71
CA VAL A 94 8.95 -27.69 18.00
C VAL A 94 7.42 -27.54 17.80
N ALA A 95 6.93 -27.50 16.55
CA ALA A 95 5.50 -27.50 16.24
C ALA A 95 4.91 -28.91 16.04
N VAL A 96 5.63 -29.96 16.44
CA VAL A 96 5.07 -31.30 16.59
C VAL A 96 4.51 -31.41 18.02
N PRO A 97 3.25 -31.82 18.21
CA PRO A 97 2.66 -31.91 19.54
C PRO A 97 3.29 -33.08 20.28
N SER A 98 4.20 -32.81 21.22
CA SER A 98 4.52 -33.76 22.28
C SER A 98 3.44 -33.61 23.35
N GLU A 99 2.79 -34.71 23.68
CA GLU A 99 1.69 -34.78 24.64
C GLU A 99 2.09 -34.29 26.04
N VAL A 100 1.19 -33.46 26.60
CA VAL A 100 0.82 -33.25 28.02
C VAL A 100 1.91 -33.34 29.10
N THR A 101 2.19 -32.19 29.71
CA THR A 101 1.99 -32.00 31.16
C THR A 101 1.42 -30.61 31.42
N ALA A 102 0.26 -30.57 32.06
CA ALA A 102 -0.39 -29.36 32.52
C ALA A 102 0.39 -28.78 33.71
N ASP A 103 0.97 -27.59 33.55
CA ASP A 103 0.88 -26.49 34.52
C ASP A 103 1.67 -25.26 34.06
N ALA A 104 1.12 -24.08 34.36
CA ALA A 104 1.64 -22.72 34.19
C ALA A 104 1.60 -22.07 32.77
N SER A 105 0.70 -21.09 32.64
CA SER A 105 0.75 -19.99 31.65
C SER A 105 1.92 -19.03 31.95
N PRO A 106 2.56 -18.34 30.97
CA PRO A 106 1.85 -17.38 30.10
C PRO A 106 2.25 -17.37 28.61
N GLY A 107 1.25 -17.13 27.76
CA GLY A 107 1.37 -16.20 26.63
C GLY A 107 2.10 -16.66 25.36
N HIS A 108 2.30 -17.95 25.13
CA HIS A 108 2.67 -18.40 23.79
C HIS A 108 1.43 -18.34 22.90
N ALA A 109 1.22 -17.18 22.26
CA ALA A 109 0.19 -16.99 21.25
C ALA A 109 0.24 -18.18 20.28
N ALA A 110 -0.80 -19.02 20.34
CA ALA A 110 -0.96 -20.17 19.48
C ALA A 110 -0.60 -19.76 18.05
N CYS A 111 0.27 -20.53 17.39
CA CYS A 111 0.64 -20.23 16.02
C CYS A 111 -0.60 -20.38 15.15
N ASP A 112 -1.27 -19.26 14.89
CA ASP A 112 -2.43 -19.18 13.99
C ASP A 112 -2.11 -19.99 12.71
N PRO A 113 -2.86 -21.06 12.41
CA PRO A 113 -2.60 -21.93 11.26
C PRO A 113 -2.71 -21.18 9.93
N HIS A 114 -3.37 -20.01 9.92
CA HIS A 114 -3.47 -19.15 8.74
C HIS A 114 -2.33 -18.12 8.64
N ARG A 115 -1.35 -18.14 9.55
CA ARG A 115 -0.26 -17.17 9.57
C ARG A 115 0.58 -17.29 8.28
N PRO A 116 0.67 -16.23 7.46
CA PRO A 116 1.36 -16.31 6.18
C PRO A 116 2.86 -16.56 6.38
N THR A 117 3.32 -17.72 5.92
CA THR A 117 4.68 -18.24 6.17
C THR A 117 5.72 -17.61 5.25
N ASN A 118 5.36 -17.30 4.01
CA ASN A 118 6.27 -16.77 3.00
C ASN A 118 5.91 -15.32 2.58
N ARG A 119 6.86 -14.65 1.92
CA ARG A 119 6.69 -13.24 1.49
C ARG A 119 5.54 -13.06 0.50
N LYS A 120 5.28 -14.05 -0.36
CA LYS A 120 4.20 -14.01 -1.37
C LYS A 120 2.84 -14.00 -0.68
N MET A 121 2.62 -14.87 0.31
CA MET A 121 1.40 -14.95 1.12
C MET A 121 1.18 -13.67 1.92
N ARG A 122 2.23 -13.13 2.56
CA ARG A 122 2.16 -11.87 3.33
C ARG A 122 1.78 -10.64 2.49
N ARG A 123 1.91 -10.75 1.16
CA ARG A 123 1.63 -9.69 0.19
C ARG A 123 0.31 -9.90 -0.56
N ARG A 124 -0.45 -10.96 -0.25
CA ARG A 124 -1.79 -11.13 -0.81
C ARG A 124 -2.69 -9.97 -0.37
N PRO A 125 -3.55 -9.43 -1.25
CA PRO A 125 -4.42 -8.30 -0.92
C PRO A 125 -5.24 -8.52 0.36
N GLY A 126 -5.91 -9.67 0.48
CA GLY A 126 -6.70 -9.99 1.68
C GLY A 126 -5.88 -10.04 2.97
N ALA A 127 -4.64 -10.56 2.92
CA ALA A 127 -3.76 -10.59 4.08
C ALA A 127 -3.24 -9.21 4.50
N LEU A 128 -3.12 -8.27 3.55
CA LEU A 128 -2.80 -6.87 3.86
C LEU A 128 -4.00 -6.15 4.49
N GLN A 129 -5.20 -6.38 3.95
CA GLN A 129 -6.44 -5.81 4.46
C GLN A 129 -6.75 -6.30 5.88
N GLN A 130 -6.65 -7.61 6.14
CA GLN A 130 -6.79 -8.15 7.49
C GLN A 130 -5.80 -7.51 8.46
N ARG A 131 -4.53 -7.38 8.08
CA ARG A 131 -3.53 -6.74 8.93
C ARG A 131 -3.86 -5.28 9.21
N THR A 132 -4.38 -4.52 8.25
CA THR A 132 -4.80 -3.14 8.50
C THR A 132 -6.02 -3.09 9.43
N LEU A 133 -6.98 -3.99 9.26
CA LEU A 133 -8.16 -4.10 10.12
C LEU A 133 -7.80 -4.52 11.56
N THR A 134 -6.89 -5.48 11.74
CA THR A 134 -6.44 -5.92 13.07
C THR A 134 -5.53 -4.90 13.75
N SER A 135 -4.78 -4.10 12.99
CA SER A 135 -3.89 -3.07 13.55
C SER A 135 -4.66 -1.80 13.94
N SER A 136 -5.86 -1.59 13.41
CA SER A 136 -6.71 -0.45 13.74
C SER A 136 -7.67 -0.84 14.87
N PRO A 137 -7.69 -0.10 15.99
CA PRO A 137 -8.61 -0.40 17.08
C PRO A 137 -10.07 -0.18 16.64
N GLN A 138 -10.98 -1.11 17.02
CA GLN A 138 -12.39 -1.04 16.64
C GLN A 138 -13.12 0.04 17.46
N PRO A 139 -14.08 0.79 16.86
CA PRO A 139 -14.66 2.00 17.46
C PRO A 139 -15.25 1.80 18.86
N LEU A 140 -15.83 0.63 19.15
CA LEU A 140 -16.46 0.30 20.43
C LEU A 140 -15.53 -0.36 21.46
N THR A 141 -14.31 -0.72 21.04
CA THR A 141 -13.34 -1.44 21.89
C THR A 141 -12.02 -0.68 22.06
N THR A 142 -11.97 0.56 21.55
CA THR A 142 -10.76 1.37 21.58
C THR A 142 -10.54 1.86 23.01
N PRO A 143 -9.41 1.52 23.67
CA PRO A 143 -9.11 2.05 24.99
C PRO A 143 -8.97 3.58 24.94
N ALA A 144 -9.32 4.24 26.05
CA ALA A 144 -9.23 5.70 26.15
C ALA A 144 -7.81 6.18 25.78
N GLY A 145 -7.73 7.06 24.77
CA GLY A 145 -6.46 7.61 24.27
C GLY A 145 -5.83 6.89 23.07
N ALA A 146 -6.33 5.73 22.64
CA ALA A 146 -5.84 5.09 21.43
C ALA A 146 -6.39 5.75 20.16
N VAL A 147 -5.53 5.87 19.13
CA VAL A 147 -5.86 6.54 17.88
C VAL A 147 -6.21 5.51 16.80
N ARG A 148 -7.38 5.65 16.19
CA ARG A 148 -7.87 4.74 15.16
C ARG A 148 -7.48 5.18 13.74
N TRP A 149 -7.25 4.21 12.85
CA TRP A 149 -7.02 4.43 11.43
C TRP A 149 -8.25 4.03 10.60
N LEU A 150 -8.56 4.78 9.55
CA LEU A 150 -9.58 4.39 8.58
C LEU A 150 -9.10 3.19 7.74
N GLU A 151 -10.03 2.45 7.15
CA GLU A 151 -9.71 1.32 6.27
C GLU A 151 -8.84 1.72 5.08
N THR A 152 -9.08 2.91 4.53
CA THR A 152 -8.34 3.46 3.39
C THR A 152 -7.04 4.18 3.81
N HIS A 153 -6.67 4.20 5.10
CA HIS A 153 -5.59 5.03 5.65
C HIS A 153 -4.26 4.90 4.87
N GLN A 154 -3.87 3.68 4.48
CA GLN A 154 -2.62 3.48 3.73
C GLN A 154 -2.64 4.16 2.34
N TRP A 155 -3.81 4.22 1.69
CA TRP A 155 -3.97 4.85 0.39
C TRP A 155 -4.00 6.38 0.52
N THR A 156 -4.75 6.89 1.50
CA THR A 156 -4.88 8.33 1.79
C THR A 156 -3.57 8.93 2.29
N ALA A 157 -2.87 8.27 3.22
CA ALA A 157 -1.59 8.72 3.77
C ALA A 157 -0.46 8.86 2.73
N LYS A 158 -0.56 8.15 1.60
CA LYS A 158 0.40 8.29 0.49
C LYS A 158 0.15 9.51 -0.39
N ARG A 159 -1.03 10.13 -0.30
CA ARG A 159 -1.51 11.17 -1.22
C ARG A 159 -1.85 12.48 -0.53
N GLN A 160 -2.29 12.40 0.72
CA GLN A 160 -2.79 13.51 1.51
C GLN A 160 -2.00 13.62 2.82
N GLN A 161 -1.98 14.83 3.37
CA GLN A 161 -1.48 15.05 4.72
C GLN A 161 -2.49 14.51 5.73
N MET A 162 -2.02 13.64 6.61
CA MET A 162 -2.82 13.02 7.66
C MET A 162 -2.69 13.80 8.96
N GLN A 163 -3.80 13.99 9.67
CA GLN A 163 -3.85 14.65 10.99
C GLN A 163 -4.70 13.86 11.98
N GLN A 164 -4.36 13.96 13.26
CA GLN A 164 -5.09 13.28 14.33
C GLN A 164 -6.20 14.19 14.86
N ASN A 165 -7.45 13.84 14.57
CA ASN A 165 -8.65 14.56 15.00
C ASN A 165 -9.67 13.56 15.55
N TYR A 166 -10.41 13.92 16.61
CA TYR A 166 -11.51 13.10 17.16
C TYR A 166 -11.12 11.64 17.48
N GLY A 167 -9.90 11.41 17.99
CA GLY A 167 -9.40 10.06 18.27
C GLY A 167 -9.07 9.22 17.01
N MET A 168 -9.00 9.83 15.83
CA MET A 168 -8.74 9.16 14.55
C MET A 168 -7.67 9.88 13.74
N ILE A 169 -7.01 9.17 12.81
CA ILE A 169 -6.12 9.79 11.82
C ILE A 169 -6.87 9.99 10.50
N LEU A 170 -7.14 11.25 10.16
CA LEU A 170 -7.94 11.66 9.01
C LEU A 170 -7.11 12.40 7.95
N PRO A 171 -7.46 12.27 6.65
CA PRO A 171 -6.86 13.08 5.59
C PRO A 171 -7.39 14.52 5.65
N GLN A 172 -6.48 15.50 5.78
CA GLN A 172 -6.88 16.91 5.90
C GLN A 172 -6.77 17.65 4.56
N ARG A 173 -5.66 17.46 3.83
CA ARG A 173 -5.38 18.26 2.62
C ARG A 173 -4.42 17.57 1.66
N ALA A 174 -4.42 17.97 0.39
CA ALA A 174 -3.47 17.45 -0.59
C ALA A 174 -2.04 17.92 -0.29
N VAL A 175 -1.06 17.09 -0.66
CA VAL A 175 0.36 17.41 -0.49
C VAL A 175 0.80 18.44 -1.53
N GLY A 176 1.63 19.41 -1.13
CA GLY A 176 2.19 20.45 -1.99
C GLY A 176 1.61 21.85 -1.73
N ARG A 177 2.11 22.84 -2.47
CA ARG A 177 1.71 24.25 -2.31
C ARG A 177 0.23 24.43 -2.69
N GLY A 178 -0.51 25.16 -1.86
CA GLY A 178 -1.93 25.46 -2.11
C GLY A 178 -2.90 24.30 -1.83
N HIS A 179 -2.40 23.16 -1.34
CA HIS A 179 -3.20 22.11 -0.69
C HIS A 179 -4.36 21.51 -1.48
N GLY A 180 -4.41 21.75 -2.79
CA GLY A 180 -5.45 21.25 -3.68
C GLY A 180 -6.80 21.94 -3.57
N ALA A 181 -7.00 22.92 -2.69
CA ALA A 181 -8.30 23.55 -2.44
C ALA A 181 -8.92 24.13 -3.72
N ARG A 182 -8.15 24.93 -4.48
CA ARG A 182 -8.61 25.47 -5.78
C ARG A 182 -8.93 24.38 -6.79
N SER A 183 -8.16 23.29 -6.80
CA SER A 183 -8.38 22.17 -7.72
C SER A 183 -9.65 21.39 -7.36
N VAL A 184 -9.93 21.21 -6.07
CA VAL A 184 -11.15 20.55 -5.60
C VAL A 184 -12.36 21.41 -5.94
N VAL A 185 -12.34 22.70 -5.59
CA VAL A 185 -13.43 23.63 -5.92
C VAL A 185 -13.67 23.71 -7.43
N ALA A 186 -12.62 23.82 -8.23
CA ALA A 186 -12.75 23.81 -9.69
C ALA A 186 -13.30 22.48 -10.23
N SER A 187 -13.03 21.36 -9.55
CA SER A 187 -13.58 20.05 -9.92
C SER A 187 -15.05 19.93 -9.53
N CYS A 188 -15.46 20.40 -8.34
CA CYS A 188 -16.86 20.41 -7.93
C CYS A 188 -17.73 21.33 -8.81
N ARG A 189 -17.16 22.40 -9.37
CA ARG A 189 -17.87 23.33 -10.26
C ARG A 189 -18.00 22.81 -11.71
N ASN A 190 -17.20 21.82 -12.10
CA ASN A 190 -17.21 21.30 -13.46
C ASN A 190 -18.05 20.02 -13.53
N PRO A 191 -19.13 19.97 -14.32
CA PRO A 191 -20.03 18.82 -14.38
C PRO A 191 -19.38 17.54 -14.95
N GLN A 192 -18.26 17.66 -15.66
CA GLN A 192 -17.51 16.52 -16.20
C GLN A 192 -16.54 15.89 -15.19
N ARG A 193 -16.44 16.44 -13.98
CA ARG A 193 -15.48 16.00 -12.96
C ARG A 193 -16.20 15.50 -11.73
N PHE A 194 -15.57 14.54 -11.06
CA PHE A 194 -16.06 13.98 -9.81
C PHE A 194 -15.01 14.11 -8.71
N VAL A 195 -15.48 14.30 -7.49
CA VAL A 195 -14.66 14.32 -6.28
C VAL A 195 -15.20 13.25 -5.34
N VAL A 196 -14.32 12.37 -4.86
CA VAL A 196 -14.67 11.32 -3.91
C VAL A 196 -14.03 11.65 -2.57
N HIS A 197 -14.81 11.54 -1.50
CA HIS A 197 -14.37 11.74 -0.13
C HIS A 197 -14.63 10.48 0.69
N ASP A 198 -13.67 10.09 1.53
CA ASP A 198 -13.84 8.97 2.45
C ASP A 198 -14.52 9.46 3.73
N ALA A 199 -15.77 9.05 3.94
CA ALA A 199 -16.62 9.44 5.07
C ALA A 199 -16.77 8.30 6.11
N SER A 200 -15.90 7.28 6.06
CA SER A 200 -16.00 6.07 6.92
C SER A 200 -15.80 6.34 8.42
N TYR A 201 -15.51 7.57 8.81
CA TYR A 201 -15.43 7.98 10.22
C TYR A 201 -16.81 8.24 10.85
N HIS A 202 -17.87 8.37 10.05
CA HIS A 202 -19.22 8.45 10.59
C HIS A 202 -19.64 7.09 11.17
N CYS A 203 -20.13 7.11 12.42
CA CYS A 203 -20.74 5.95 13.05
C CYS A 203 -22.25 6.01 12.83
N ALA A 204 -22.85 4.90 12.38
CA ALA A 204 -24.30 4.75 12.34
C ALA A 204 -24.75 4.07 13.63
N LEU A 205 -25.71 4.67 14.34
CA LEU A 205 -26.36 4.06 15.49
C LEU A 205 -27.64 3.39 15.01
N GLN A 206 -27.66 2.06 15.06
CA GLN A 206 -28.86 1.28 14.75
C GLN A 206 -29.75 1.21 16.01
N LEU A 207 -30.95 1.78 15.91
CA LEU A 207 -31.99 1.63 16.92
C LEU A 207 -32.93 0.49 16.50
N ALA A 208 -33.12 -0.48 17.38
CA ALA A 208 -34.05 -1.59 17.15
C ALA A 208 -35.16 -1.55 18.20
N GLY A 209 -36.41 -1.74 17.76
CA GLY A 209 -37.58 -1.69 18.64
C GLY A 209 -38.90 -1.73 17.86
N SER A 210 -40.02 -1.67 18.57
CA SER A 210 -41.33 -1.54 17.91
C SER A 210 -41.48 -0.17 17.25
N GLN A 211 -42.18 -0.13 16.11
CA GLN A 211 -42.42 1.09 15.35
C GLN A 211 -42.97 2.22 16.23
N VAL A 212 -43.94 1.92 17.10
CA VAL A 212 -44.55 2.87 18.03
C VAL A 212 -43.52 3.55 18.94
N ARG A 213 -42.53 2.79 19.45
CA ARG A 213 -41.47 3.31 20.32
C ARG A 213 -40.45 4.13 19.53
N ALA A 214 -40.12 3.71 18.31
CA ALA A 214 -39.22 4.46 17.44
C ALA A 214 -39.82 5.83 17.07
N ASP A 215 -41.10 5.86 16.68
CA ASP A 215 -41.80 7.10 16.32
C ASP A 215 -42.01 8.03 17.52
N ALA A 216 -42.22 7.48 18.71
CA ALA A 216 -42.27 8.27 19.94
C ALA A 216 -40.90 8.88 20.27
N ALA A 217 -39.83 8.08 20.22
CA ALA A 217 -38.47 8.56 20.47
C ALA A 217 -38.06 9.64 19.46
N ALA A 218 -38.35 9.44 18.17
CA ALA A 218 -38.07 10.43 17.12
C ALA A 218 -38.79 11.76 17.37
N ARG A 219 -40.07 11.75 17.76
CA ARG A 219 -40.84 12.95 18.10
C ARG A 219 -40.31 13.68 19.33
N THR A 220 -39.82 12.94 20.32
CA THR A 220 -39.28 13.51 21.57
C THR A 220 -37.89 14.11 21.36
N CYS A 221 -37.05 13.45 20.56
CA CYS A 221 -35.69 13.90 20.26
C CYS A 221 -35.63 14.96 19.15
N ALA A 222 -36.66 15.06 18.30
CA ALA A 222 -36.79 16.11 17.31
C ALA A 222 -37.15 17.43 18.01
N VAL A 223 -36.15 18.07 18.63
CA VAL A 223 -36.23 19.49 18.94
C VAL A 223 -36.38 20.21 17.60
N ARG A 224 -37.47 20.94 17.41
CA ARG A 224 -37.63 21.88 16.29
C ARG A 224 -36.49 22.90 16.39
N SER A 225 -35.48 22.73 15.55
CA SER A 225 -34.45 23.74 15.26
C SER A 225 -35.02 24.83 14.35
#